data_AF-F3GHK9-F1
#
_entry.id   AF-F3GHK9-F1
#
_cell.length_a   1.000
_cell.length_b   1.000
_cell.length_c   1.000
_cell.angle_alpha   90.00
_cell.angle_beta   90.00
_cell.angle_gamma   90.00
#
_symmetry.space_group_name_H-M   'P 1'
#
loop_
_entity.id
_entity.type
_entity.pdbx_description
1 polymer ?
#
loop_
_entity_poly.entity_id
_entity_poly.type
_entity_poly.pdbx_seq_one_letter_code
_entity_poly.pdbx_strand_id
1 'polypeptide(L)' 'MRIRVEKELRDAFVQSCRAQDRHAADVLRDFMRAFTEKQLHGQGDLFFGSKEKQI' A
#
# COMPACT_ATOMS: atom_id res chain seq x y z
N MET A 1 0.90 -10.41 -13.66
CA MET A 1 -0.02 -9.28 -13.36
C MET A 1 0.81 -8.04 -13.07
N ARG A 2 0.51 -6.87 -13.64
CA ARG A 2 1.27 -5.61 -13.45
C ARG A 2 0.36 -4.56 -12.81
N ILE A 3 0.74 -4.08 -11.62
CA ILE A 3 0.04 -2.96 -10.97
C ILE A 3 0.60 -1.66 -11.54
N ARG A 4 -0.28 -0.79 -12.05
CA ARG A 4 0.09 0.55 -12.51
C ARG A 4 -0.18 1.53 -11.38
N VAL A 5 0.77 2.43 -11.15
CA VAL A 5 0.66 3.54 -10.19
C VAL A 5 1.03 4.82 -10.89
N GLU A 6 0.52 5.94 -10.38
CA GLU A 6 0.87 7.26 -10.89
C GLU A 6 2.37 7.51 -10.75
N LYS A 7 2.94 8.27 -11.69
CA LYS A 7 4.37 8.56 -11.73
C LYS A 7 4.83 9.27 -10.45
N GLU A 8 4.09 10.30 -10.04
CA GLU A 8 4.45 11.13 -8.89
C GLU A 8 4.44 10.31 -7.60
N LEU A 9 3.41 9.49 -7.39
CA LEU A 9 3.34 8.58 -6.25
C LEU A 9 4.52 7.60 -6.21
N ARG A 10 4.86 6.99 -7.36
CA ARG A 10 6.00 6.07 -7.45
C ARG A 10 7.31 6.77 -7.11
N ASP A 11 7.53 7.96 -7.67
CA ASP A 11 8.77 8.70 -7.52
C ASP A 11 8.94 9.15 -6.05
N ALA A 12 7.87 9.64 -5.41
CA ALA A 12 7.85 9.99 -3.99
C ALA A 12 8.11 8.77 -3.07
N PHE A 13 7.51 7.61 -3.38
CA PHE A 13 7.73 6.38 -2.64
C PHE A 13 9.19 5.92 -2.73
N VAL A 14 9.76 5.91 -3.94
CA VAL A 14 11.16 5.52 -4.15
C VAL A 14 12.12 6.48 -3.44
N GLN A 15 11.87 7.79 -3.50
CA GLN A 15 12.69 8.77 -2.80
C GLN A 15 12.65 8.57 -1.28
N SER A 16 11.47 8.30 -0.72
CA SER A 16 11.31 8.02 0.71
C SER A 16 12.02 6.74 1.15
N CYS A 17 12.01 5.70 0.32
CA CYS A 17 12.73 4.45 0.61
C CYS A 17 14.24 4.66 0.60
N ARG A 18 14.75 5.42 -0.39
CA ARG A 18 16.18 5.77 -0.47
C ARG A 18 16.65 6.61 0.72
N ALA A 19 15.83 7.55 1.18
CA ALA A 19 16.14 8.35 2.36
C ALA A 19 16.26 7.50 3.65
N GLN A 20 15.65 6.32 3.67
CA GLN A 20 15.72 5.36 4.78
C GLN A 20 16.75 4.25 4.53
N ASP A 21 17.55 4.34 3.47
CA ASP A 21 18.52 3.32 3.04
C ASP A 21 17.88 1.94 2.80
N ARG A 22 16.62 1.92 2.32
CA ARG A 22 15.87 0.69 2.03
C ARG A 22 15.54 0.58 0.55
N HIS A 23 15.56 -0.64 0.01
CA HIS A 23 15.07 -0.90 -1.33
C HIS A 23 13.53 -0.81 -1.38
N ALA A 24 13.02 -0.02 -2.33
CA ALA A 24 11.59 0.18 -2.52
C ALA A 24 10.81 -1.13 -2.75
N ALA A 25 11.44 -2.12 -3.41
CA ALA A 25 10.83 -3.43 -3.64
C ALA A 25 10.62 -4.21 -2.33
N ASP A 26 11.56 -4.13 -1.38
CA ASP A 26 11.46 -4.83 -0.11
C ASP A 26 10.39 -4.18 0.77
N VAL A 27 10.38 -2.85 0.84
CA VAL A 27 9.33 -2.07 1.53
C VAL A 27 7.95 -2.38 0.96
N LEU A 28 7.82 -2.46 -0.38
CA LEU A 28 6.55 -2.76 -1.03
C LEU A 28 6.08 -4.18 -0.71
N ARG A 29 6.97 -5.18 -0.69
CA ARG A 29 6.60 -6.56 -0.34
C ARG A 29 6.16 -6.67 1.11
N ASP A 30 6.87 -6.03 2.03
CA ASP A 30 6.49 -5.98 3.45
C ASP A 30 5.12 -5.33 3.62
N PHE A 31 4.90 -4.21 2.93
CA PHE A 31 3.63 -3.50 2.97
C PHE A 31 2.49 -4.37 2.43
N MET A 32 2.67 -5.01 1.27
CA MET A 32 1.68 -5.91 0.68
C MET A 32 1.37 -7.08 1.62
N ARG A 33 2.40 -7.70 2.23
CA ARG A 33 2.23 -8.79 3.20
C ARG A 33 1.39 -8.33 4.39
N ALA A 34 1.83 -7.28 5.08
CA ALA A 34 1.12 -6.73 6.24
C ALA A 34 -0.32 -6.30 5.91
N PHE A 35 -0.52 -5.71 4.73
CA PHE A 35 -1.83 -5.34 4.23
C PHE A 35 -2.73 -6.57 4.05
N THR A 36 -2.25 -7.63 3.39
CA THR A 36 -3.03 -8.86 3.19
C THR A 36 -3.27 -9.63 4.48
N GLU A 37 -2.31 -9.67 5.41
CA GLU A 37 -2.46 -10.32 6.71
C GLU A 37 -3.55 -9.65 7.56
N LYS A 38 -3.59 -8.31 7.58
CA LYS A 38 -4.65 -7.54 8.26
C LYS A 38 -6.04 -7.79 7.65
N GLN A 39 -6.09 -7.96 6.34
CA GLN A 39 -7.34 -8.20 5.60
C GLN A 39 -7.86 -9.63 5.82
N LEU A 40 -6.96 -10.62 5.84
CA LEU A 40 -7.31 -12.04 6.04
C LEU A 40 -7.72 -12.36 7.48
N HIS A 41 -7.18 -11.67 8.50
CA HIS A 41 -7.49 -11.91 9.91
C HIS A 41 -8.75 -11.17 10.43
N GLY A 42 -9.67 -10.77 9.56
CA GLY A 42 -11.01 -10.34 9.99
C GLY A 42 -11.15 -8.86 10.37
N GLN A 43 -10.30 -7.99 9.84
CA GLN A 43 -10.52 -6.53 9.91
C GLN A 43 -10.50 -5.86 8.53
N GLY A 44 -10.75 -6.65 7.48
CA GLY A 44 -10.67 -6.16 6.11
C GLY A 44 -11.77 -5.15 5.74
N ASP A 45 -12.96 -5.36 6.29
CA ASP A 45 -14.10 -4.46 6.12
C ASP A 45 -13.91 -3.09 6.77
N LEU A 46 -13.07 -2.95 7.81
CA LEU A 46 -12.89 -1.65 8.50
C LEU A 46 -11.97 -0.68 7.74
N PHE A 47 -11.10 -1.18 6.85
CA PHE A 47 -10.25 -0.34 6.00
C PHE A 47 -10.81 -0.12 4.59
N PHE A 48 -11.75 -0.97 4.14
CA PHE A 48 -12.41 -0.86 2.82
C PHE A 48 -13.89 -0.41 2.88
N GLY A 49 -14.50 -0.36 4.06
CA GLY A 49 -15.90 0.01 4.31
C GLY A 49 -16.13 1.48 4.65
N SER A 50 -15.57 2.41 3.88
CA SER A 50 -16.06 3.81 3.86
C SER A 50 -16.49 4.20 2.47
N LYS A 51 -17.47 3.45 1.93
CA LYS A 51 -18.45 4.03 1.01
C LYS A 51 -19.69 4.40 1.80
N GLU A 52 -19.62 5.53 2.48
CA GLU A 52 -20.82 6.26 2.93
C GLU A 52 -20.71 7.72 2.45
N LYS A 53 -21.33 7.97 1.30
CA LYS A 53 -22.26 9.10 1.17
C LYS A 53 -23.24 8.80 0.04
N GLN A 54 -24.32 8.18 0.46
CA GLN A 54 -25.64 8.27 -0.15
C GLN A 54 -26.00 9.75 -0.33
N ILE A 55 -26.31 10.14 -1.57
CA ILE A 55 -27.24 11.21 -1.92
C ILE A 55 -28.13 10.65 -3.03
#